data_AF-A0A2A2B5A6-F1
#
_entry.id   AF-A0A2A2B5A6-F1
#
_cell.length_a   1.000
_cell.length_b   1.000
_cell.length_c   1.000
_cell.angle_alpha   90.00
_cell.angle_beta   90.00
_cell.angle_gamma   90.00
#
_symmetry.space_group_name_H-M   'P 1'
#
loop_
_entity.id
_entity.type
_entity.pdbx_description
1 polymer ?
#
loop_
_entity_poly.entity_id
_entity_poly.type
_entity_poly.pdbx_seq_one_letter_code
_entity_poly.pdbx_strand_id
1 'polypeptide(L)'
;MNNYATGMSRTNGELLNQDDHLRQSIHDILTTPLGTRLMRREYGSLLPFLIDSPANDATRLKLMSATATALIRWEPRIKVSKVSLSLINDGINSGWNTLIEMRRADNSTLTTSLSLVRGAT
;
A
#
# COMPACT_ATOMS: atom_id res chain seq x y z
N MET A 1 17.47 -10.03 -17.22
CA MET A 1 16.04 -9.73 -17.42
C MET A 1 15.28 -11.04 -17.38
N ASN A 2 14.81 -11.47 -16.20
CA ASN A 2 13.99 -12.69 -16.11
C ASN A 2 12.53 -12.25 -15.93
N ASN A 3 11.85 -12.05 -17.07
CA ASN A 3 10.43 -11.74 -17.16
C ASN A 3 9.62 -13.04 -17.05
N TYR A 4 9.43 -13.54 -15.83
CA TYR A 4 8.36 -14.51 -15.59
C TYR A 4 7.09 -13.73 -15.28
N ALA A 5 6.12 -13.75 -16.21
CA ALA A 5 4.81 -13.14 -15.98
C ALA A 5 4.16 -13.81 -14.75
N THR A 6 3.93 -13.03 -13.69
CA THR A 6 3.52 -13.58 -12.38
C THR A 6 2.03 -13.39 -12.10
N GLY A 7 1.29 -12.76 -13.02
CA GLY A 7 -0.15 -12.57 -12.90
C GLY A 7 -0.73 -11.70 -14.00
N MET A 8 -1.94 -11.19 -13.76
CA MET A 8 -2.73 -10.40 -14.69
C MET A 8 -3.06 -9.02 -14.12
N SER A 9 -3.02 -8.01 -14.97
CA SER A 9 -3.36 -6.64 -14.63
C SER A 9 -4.85 -6.49 -14.38
N ARG A 10 -5.20 -5.79 -13.29
CA ARG A 10 -6.60 -5.54 -12.95
C ARG A 10 -7.31 -4.55 -13.89
N THR A 11 -6.56 -3.73 -14.63
CA THR A 11 -7.12 -2.64 -15.44
C THR A 11 -7.32 -3.04 -16.90
N ASN A 12 -6.35 -3.75 -17.48
CA ASN A 12 -6.34 -4.08 -18.90
C ASN A 12 -6.26 -5.59 -19.19
N GLY A 13 -6.13 -6.45 -18.16
CA GLY A 13 -6.08 -7.89 -18.34
C GLY A 13 -4.79 -8.42 -18.96
N GLU A 14 -3.77 -7.59 -19.15
CA GLU A 14 -2.49 -8.01 -19.70
C GLU A 14 -1.64 -8.76 -18.68
N LEU A 15 -0.66 -9.53 -19.16
CA LEU A 15 0.32 -10.21 -18.30
C LEU A 15 1.23 -9.19 -17.61
N LEU A 16 1.27 -9.24 -16.28
CA LEU A 16 2.16 -8.38 -15.50
C LEU A 16 3.50 -9.04 -15.26
N ASN A 17 4.55 -8.23 -15.37
CA ASN A 17 5.85 -8.60 -14.81
C ASN A 17 5.77 -8.67 -13.27
N GLN A 18 6.81 -9.21 -12.65
CA GLN A 18 6.84 -9.43 -11.21
C GLN A 18 6.71 -8.12 -10.40
N ASP A 19 7.27 -7.02 -10.88
CA ASP A 19 7.29 -5.73 -10.17
C ASP A 19 5.95 -5.01 -10.23
N ASP A 20 5.31 -5.02 -11.40
CA ASP A 20 3.98 -4.44 -11.58
C ASP A 20 2.93 -5.27 -10.87
N HIS A 21 3.08 -6.59 -10.87
CA HIS A 21 2.24 -7.46 -10.05
C HIS A 21 2.44 -7.18 -8.54
N LEU A 22 3.67 -6.91 -8.11
CA LEU A 22 3.95 -6.54 -6.71
C LEU A 22 3.31 -5.20 -6.35
N ARG A 23 3.43 -4.17 -7.20
CA ARG A 23 2.76 -2.87 -7.01
C ARG A 23 1.24 -3.03 -6.92
N GLN A 24 0.65 -3.86 -7.78
CA GLN A 24 -0.78 -4.18 -7.75
C GLN A 24 -1.17 -4.87 -6.43
N SER A 25 -0.36 -5.84 -5.97
CA SER A 25 -0.58 -6.54 -4.69
C SER A 25 -0.53 -5.58 -3.49
N ILE A 26 0.49 -4.72 -3.43
CA ILE A 26 0.65 -3.69 -2.38
C ILE A 26 -0.57 -2.78 -2.35
N HIS A 27 -1.02 -2.31 -3.52
CA HIS A 27 -2.20 -1.48 -3.63
C HIS A 27 -3.46 -2.19 -3.13
N ASP A 28 -3.68 -3.46 -3.51
CA ASP A 28 -4.83 -4.27 -3.05
C ASP A 28 -4.83 -4.46 -1.52
N ILE A 29 -3.67 -4.77 -0.94
CA ILE A 29 -3.51 -4.95 0.52
C ILE A 29 -3.85 -3.66 1.27
N LEU A 30 -3.32 -2.52 0.82
CA LEU A 30 -3.46 -1.26 1.54
C LEU A 30 -4.86 -0.64 1.37
N THR A 31 -5.51 -0.83 0.22
CA THR A 31 -6.84 -0.28 -0.06
C THR A 31 -7.98 -1.13 0.48
N THR A 32 -7.78 -2.44 0.68
CA THR A 32 -8.83 -3.31 1.23
C THR A 32 -9.03 -3.05 2.73
N PRO A 33 -10.26 -2.68 3.19
CA PRO A 33 -10.52 -2.51 4.60
C PRO A 33 -10.55 -3.85 5.34
N LEU A 34 -9.91 -3.88 6.51
CA LEU A 34 -9.91 -5.07 7.38
C LEU A 34 -11.35 -5.53 7.71
N GLY A 35 -11.59 -6.84 7.67
CA GLY A 35 -12.88 -7.45 8.01
C GLY A 35 -13.89 -7.57 6.86
N THR A 36 -13.61 -6.97 5.70
CA THR A 36 -14.55 -6.95 4.55
C THR A 36 -14.55 -8.23 3.72
N ARG A 37 -13.43 -8.97 3.68
CA ARG A 37 -13.34 -10.22 2.90
C ARG A 37 -13.95 -11.41 3.64
N LEU A 38 -14.95 -12.05 3.03
CA LEU A 38 -15.74 -13.14 3.62
C LEU A 38 -14.91 -14.30 4.18
N MET A 39 -14.02 -14.88 3.37
CA MET A 39 -13.19 -16.05 3.75
C MET A 39 -11.80 -15.67 4.27
N ARG A 40 -11.46 -14.38 4.34
CA ARG A 40 -10.16 -13.87 4.78
C ARG A 40 -10.33 -12.54 5.51
N ARG A 41 -11.08 -12.54 6.61
CA ARG A 41 -11.42 -11.30 7.35
C ARG A 41 -10.19 -10.52 7.84
N GLU A 42 -9.11 -11.23 8.15
CA GLU A 42 -7.83 -10.66 8.55
C GLU A 42 -7.06 -9.95 7.43
N TYR A 43 -7.50 -10.12 6.17
CA TYR A 43 -6.85 -9.52 5.02
C TYR A 43 -7.18 -8.03 4.90
N GLY A 44 -6.18 -7.27 4.46
CA GLY A 44 -6.28 -5.85 4.19
C GLY A 44 -5.47 -5.03 5.18
N SER A 45 -5.90 -3.78 5.37
CA SER A 45 -5.23 -2.84 6.25
C SER A 45 -6.22 -2.00 7.07
N LEU A 46 -5.70 -1.35 8.11
CA LEU A 46 -6.45 -0.35 8.88
C LEU A 46 -6.39 1.04 8.23
N LEU A 47 -5.68 1.23 7.12
CA LEU A 47 -5.55 2.55 6.49
C LEU A 47 -6.92 3.17 6.13
N PRO A 48 -7.89 2.45 5.53
CA PRO A 48 -9.17 3.04 5.16
C PRO A 48 -9.94 3.64 6.34
N PHE A 49 -9.73 3.15 7.56
CA PHE A 49 -10.35 3.70 8.77
C PHE A 49 -9.60 4.91 9.33
N LEU A 50 -8.31 5.05 9.01
CA LEU A 50 -7.43 6.09 9.54
C LEU A 50 -7.35 7.33 8.64
N ILE A 51 -7.66 7.23 7.35
CA ILE A 51 -7.60 8.36 6.41
C ILE A 51 -8.58 9.49 6.79
N ASP A 52 -9.72 9.15 7.37
CA ASP A 52 -10.73 10.12 7.81
C ASP A 52 -10.42 10.72 9.19
N SER A 53 -9.43 10.16 9.90
CA SER A 53 -8.99 10.70 11.19
C SER A 53 -8.26 12.04 11.02
N PRO A 54 -8.33 12.95 12.01
CA PRO A 54 -7.68 14.27 11.93
C PRO A 54 -6.17 14.15 11.69
N ALA A 55 -5.62 15.09 10.92
CA ALA A 55 -4.23 15.07 10.49
C ALA A 55 -3.28 15.58 11.59
N ASN A 56 -3.03 14.73 12.59
CA ASN A 56 -2.07 14.98 13.66
C ASN A 56 -0.93 13.94 13.65
N ASP A 57 0.11 14.17 14.45
CA ASP A 57 1.28 13.28 14.52
C ASP A 57 0.92 11.86 14.99
N ALA A 58 -0.09 11.72 15.86
CA ALA A 58 -0.56 10.43 16.33
C ALA A 58 -1.21 9.62 15.19
N THR A 59 -2.04 10.24 14.36
CA THR A 59 -2.64 9.65 13.16
C THR A 59 -1.56 9.30 12.14
N ARG A 60 -0.55 10.15 11.97
CA ARG A 60 0.60 9.85 11.09
C ARG A 60 1.32 8.58 11.53
N LEU A 61 1.61 8.45 12.82
CA LEU A 61 2.25 7.24 13.37
C LEU A 61 1.36 6.00 13.20
N LYS A 62 0.04 6.14 13.45
CA LYS A 62 -0.92 5.05 13.22
C LYS A 62 -0.92 4.60 11.76
N LEU A 63 -0.97 5.53 10.80
CA LEU A 63 -0.90 5.23 9.37
C LEU A 63 0.40 4.50 8.99
N MET A 64 1.55 4.97 9.49
CA MET A 64 2.84 4.29 9.30
C MET A 64 2.79 2.85 9.81
N SER A 65 2.33 2.66 11.06
CA SER A 65 2.26 1.35 11.71
C SER A 65 1.30 0.39 11.00
N ALA A 66 0.13 0.88 10.56
CA ALA A 66 -0.86 0.11 9.84
C ALA A 66 -0.33 -0.36 8.48
N THR A 67 0.35 0.54 7.76
CA THR A 67 0.99 0.24 6.47
C THR A 67 2.05 -0.83 6.63
N ALA A 68 2.99 -0.64 7.56
CA ALA A 68 4.06 -1.59 7.80
C ALA A 68 3.52 -2.97 8.22
N THR A 69 2.57 -3.00 9.15
CA THR A 69 1.99 -4.26 9.67
C THR A 69 1.26 -5.04 8.57
N ALA A 70 0.45 -4.36 7.76
CA ALA A 70 -0.28 -5.01 6.66
C ALA A 70 0.68 -5.62 5.63
N LEU A 71 1.72 -4.89 5.25
CA LEU A 71 2.71 -5.35 4.27
C LEU A 71 3.55 -6.51 4.79
N ILE A 72 4.04 -6.42 6.04
CA ILE A 72 4.80 -7.50 6.67
C ILE A 72 3.97 -8.79 6.77
N ARG A 73 2.66 -8.68 7.01
CA ARG A 73 1.77 -9.83 7.15
C ARG A 73 1.43 -10.48 5.80
N TRP A 74 1.18 -9.69 4.76
CA TRP A 74 0.56 -10.17 3.52
C TRP A 74 1.49 -10.23 2.30
N GLU A 75 2.65 -9.57 2.32
CA GLU A 75 3.56 -9.51 1.16
C GLU A 75 4.96 -10.03 1.53
N PRO A 76 5.16 -11.37 1.58
CA PRO A 76 6.45 -11.97 2.00
C PRO A 76 7.60 -11.72 1.02
N ARG A 77 7.30 -11.25 -0.20
CA ARG A 77 8.32 -10.96 -1.23
C ARG A 77 9.13 -9.70 -0.93
N ILE A 78 8.65 -8.84 -0.03
CA ILE A 78 9.30 -7.57 0.34
C ILE A 78 9.73 -7.56 1.81
N LYS A 79 10.77 -6.79 2.09
CA LYS A 79 11.14 -6.34 3.43
C LYS A 79 10.97 -4.83 3.47
N VAL A 80 10.04 -4.34 4.27
CA VAL A 80 9.79 -2.91 4.44
C VAL A 80 11.00 -2.29 5.15
N SER A 81 11.68 -1.34 4.52
CA SER A 81 12.81 -0.63 5.13
C SER A 81 12.38 0.67 5.78
N LYS A 82 11.49 1.42 5.12
CA LYS A 82 11.00 2.71 5.62
C LYS A 82 9.62 3.04 5.07
N VAL A 83 8.77 3.58 5.93
CA VAL A 83 7.46 4.13 5.56
C VAL A 83 7.49 5.62 5.91
N SER A 84 7.30 6.47 4.91
CA SER A 84 7.24 7.92 5.07
C SER A 84 5.87 8.43 4.64
N LEU A 85 5.28 9.35 5.41
CA LEU A 85 4.03 10.01 5.05
C LEU A 85 4.25 11.51 4.95
N SER A 86 3.77 12.09 3.86
CA SER A 86 3.68 13.54 3.68
C SER A 86 2.23 13.94 3.47
N LEU A 87 1.86 15.09 4.02
CA LEU A 87 0.52 15.65 3.82
C LEU A 87 0.47 16.30 2.45
N ILE A 88 -0.54 15.95 1.65
CA ILE A 88 -0.85 16.64 0.39
C ILE A 88 -1.91 17.68 0.71
N ASN A 89 -1.56 18.96 0.52
CA ASN A 89 -2.50 20.08 0.60
C ASN A 89 -2.45 20.84 -0.72
N ASP A 90 -3.34 20.49 -1.64
CA ASP A 90 -3.39 21.09 -2.98
C ASP A 90 -4.50 22.15 -3.10
N GLY A 91 -4.93 22.72 -1.97
CA GLY A 91 -6.01 23.71 -1.87
C GLY A 91 -7.42 23.16 -2.08
N ILE A 92 -7.57 22.10 -2.91
CA ILE A 92 -8.85 21.42 -3.21
C ILE A 92 -8.93 20.06 -2.52
N ASN A 93 -7.83 19.31 -2.52
CA ASN A 93 -7.72 17.99 -1.90
C ASN A 93 -6.77 18.02 -0.71
N SER A 94 -7.23 17.53 0.44
CA SER A 94 -6.39 17.26 1.61
C SER A 94 -6.28 15.75 1.80
N GLY A 95 -5.06 15.23 1.71
CA GLY A 95 -4.79 13.80 1.80
C GLY A 95 -3.40 13.48 2.32
N TRP A 96 -3.06 12.21 2.33
CA TRP A 96 -1.76 11.71 2.74
C TRP A 96 -1.07 11.03 1.55
N ASN A 97 0.11 11.50 1.18
CA ASN A 97 1.01 10.73 0.33
C ASN A 97 1.80 9.75 1.21
N THR A 98 1.73 8.47 0.90
CA THR A 98 2.54 7.44 1.56
C THR A 98 3.66 7.03 0.61
N LEU A 99 4.88 7.41 0.95
CA LEU A 99 6.10 6.96 0.27
C LEU A 99 6.65 5.75 1.02
N ILE A 100 6.71 4.61 0.35
CA ILE A 100 7.17 3.37 0.95
C ILE A 100 8.46 2.94 0.25
N GLU A 101 9.54 2.91 1.03
CA GLU A 101 10.81 2.34 0.61
C GLU A 101 10.83 0.88 1.05
N MET A 102 11.06 -0.01 0.10
CA MET A 102 11.07 -1.45 0.30
C MET A 102 12.33 -2.04 -0.29
N ARG A 103 12.84 -3.09 0.35
CA ARG A 103 13.90 -3.94 -0.19
C ARG A 103 13.31 -5.29 -0.52
N ARG A 104 13.42 -5.73 -1.77
CA ARG A 104 12.94 -7.05 -2.21
C ARG A 104 13.88 -8.14 -1.70
N ALA A 105 13.37 -9.37 -1.59
CA ALA A 105 14.14 -10.52 -1.10
C ALA A 105 15.41 -10.83 -1.92
N ASP A 106 15.45 -10.41 -3.18
CA ASP A 106 16.61 -10.51 -4.09
C ASP A 106 17.56 -9.30 -4.02
N ASN A 107 17.41 -8.47 -2.98
CA ASN A 107 18.26 -7.34 -2.66
C ASN A 107 18.10 -6.08 -3.52
N SER A 108 17.10 -6.02 -4.42
CA SER A 108 16.80 -4.79 -5.15
C SER A 108 15.96 -3.82 -4.32
N THR A 109 16.27 -2.52 -4.40
CA THR A 109 15.48 -1.46 -3.77
C THR A 109 14.33 -1.08 -4.69
N LEU A 110 13.09 -1.18 -4.18
CA LEU A 110 11.90 -0.74 -4.88
C LEU A 110 11.26 0.40 -4.09
N THR A 111 11.09 1.54 -4.74
CA THR A 111 10.35 2.67 -4.17
C THR A 111 8.97 2.70 -4.81
N THR A 112 7.92 2.64 -3.98
CA THR A 112 6.54 2.81 -4.45
C THR A 112 5.88 3.94 -3.68
N SER A 113 5.14 4.79 -4.38
CA SER A 113 4.29 5.81 -3.79
C SER A 113 2.83 5.40 -3.92
N LEU A 114 2.05 5.65 -2.86
CA LEU A 114 0.60 5.55 -2.87
C LEU A 114 0.02 6.85 -2.33
N SER A 115 -0.73 7.57 -3.17
CA SER A 115 -1.53 8.70 -2.73
C SER A 115 -2.83 8.19 -2.12
N LEU A 116 -3.08 8.58 -0.87
CA LEU A 116 -4.33 8.32 -0.16
C LEU A 116 -5.06 9.66 -0.06
N VAL A 117 -6.11 9.83 -0.87
CA VAL A 117 -6.96 11.02 -0.81
C VAL A 117 -8.16 10.70 0.08
N ARG A 118 -8.54 11.64 0.96
CA ARG A 118 -9.78 11.51 1.74
C ARG A 118 -10.99 11.45 0.81
N GLY A 119 -11.93 10.57 1.09
CA GLY A 119 -13.20 10.47 0.33
C GLY A 119 -13.15 9.61 -0.94
N ALA A 120 -12.07 8.85 -1.18
CA ALA A 120 -12.07 7.81 -2.21
C ALA A 120 -12.71 6.53 -1.65
N THR A 121 -14.04 6.42 -1.77
CA THR A 121 -14.80 5.16 -1.67
C THR A 121 -15.07 4.61 -3.06
#